data_AF-A0A0S2IDC7-F1
#
_entry.id   AF-A0A0S2IDC7-F1
#
_cell.length_a   1.000
_cell.length_b   1.000
_cell.length_c   1.000
_cell.angle_alpha   90.00
_cell.angle_beta   90.00
_cell.angle_gamma   90.00
#
_symmetry.space_group_name_H-M   'P 1'
#
loop_
_entity.id
_entity.type
_entity.pdbx_description
1 polymer ?
#
loop_
_entity_poly.entity_id
_entity_poly.type
_entity_poly.pdbx_seq_one_letter_code
_entity_poly.pdbx_strand_id
1 'polypeptide(L)'
;MDTEQIDTEQIDTELIDTDLIISKQSVDQLNSMRRIIPKKNPGLYMIRCKKNDKRYYGETKNVQGRLASHKSYLTRNIHPNALMQHDWNTYGQENFEFTTLFMGVEWVNYQSRIDKETLLIVQDGKLCYNYLLGNKKPGEKNPFYGKQHSEETKKRIGLAMKGIPNELLGRSIKLLGEVYTSIAEASRQTGMARKTIRKRLNDVNDPSCIEINNNK
;
A
#
# COMPACT_ATOMS: atom_id res chain seq x y z
N MET A 1 69.90 39.28 -46.52
CA MET A 1 69.53 38.17 -47.39
C MET A 1 69.10 36.98 -46.56
N ASP A 2 67.86 36.76 -46.21
CA ASP A 2 66.64 37.56 -46.22
C ASP A 2 65.70 36.90 -45.20
N THR A 3 64.91 37.76 -44.54
CA THR A 3 63.72 37.46 -43.76
C THR A 3 62.66 36.73 -44.58
N GLU A 4 61.85 35.85 -43.96
CA GLU A 4 60.39 36.00 -43.95
C GLU A 4 59.68 34.97 -43.04
N GLN A 5 58.72 35.48 -42.26
CA GLN A 5 57.69 34.82 -41.47
C GLN A 5 56.56 34.27 -42.38
N ILE A 6 55.46 33.79 -41.75
CA ILE A 6 54.05 33.66 -42.25
C ILE A 6 53.69 32.22 -42.68
N ASP A 7 52.54 31.60 -42.36
CA ASP A 7 51.45 31.86 -41.41
C ASP A 7 50.71 30.54 -41.14
N THR A 8 50.09 30.44 -39.96
CA THR A 8 49.09 29.43 -39.59
C THR A 8 47.70 29.85 -40.06
N GLU A 9 47.20 29.31 -41.16
CA GLU A 9 45.76 29.23 -41.47
C GLU A 9 45.58 28.50 -42.81
N GLN A 10 44.85 27.38 -42.81
CA GLN A 10 44.16 26.73 -43.96
C GLN A 10 44.21 25.20 -43.85
N ILE A 11 43.51 24.59 -42.88
CA ILE A 11 42.88 23.26 -43.06
C ILE A 11 41.63 23.20 -42.17
N ASP A 12 40.58 23.93 -42.54
CA ASP A 12 39.24 23.80 -41.96
C ASP A 12 38.24 24.15 -43.06
N THR A 13 37.67 23.15 -43.77
CA THR A 13 36.39 23.27 -44.52
C THR A 13 35.90 22.00 -45.25
N GLU A 14 36.47 20.80 -45.06
CA GLU A 14 36.02 19.60 -45.83
C GLU A 14 35.48 18.41 -45.00
N LEU A 15 35.09 18.62 -43.74
CA LEU A 15 34.52 17.56 -42.89
C LEU A 15 33.17 17.89 -42.25
N ILE A 16 32.47 18.95 -42.70
CA ILE A 16 31.27 19.46 -42.00
C ILE A 16 29.93 19.02 -42.61
N ASP A 17 29.83 18.55 -43.86
CA ASP A 17 28.51 18.47 -44.51
C ASP A 17 27.91 17.08 -44.79
N THR A 18 28.51 15.98 -44.31
CA THR A 18 27.90 14.63 -44.46
C THR A 18 27.29 14.05 -43.18
N ASP A 19 27.62 14.58 -42.00
CA ASP A 19 27.03 14.12 -40.72
C ASP A 19 25.79 14.93 -40.28
N LEU A 20 25.41 15.98 -41.01
CA LEU A 20 24.22 16.81 -40.71
C LEU A 20 22.91 16.32 -41.37
N ILE A 21 22.95 15.18 -42.08
CA ILE A 21 21.82 14.60 -42.83
C ILE A 21 21.49 13.17 -42.35
N ILE A 22 21.85 12.81 -41.11
CA ILE A 22 21.05 11.82 -40.39
C ILE A 22 19.76 12.54 -39.98
N SER A 23 18.81 12.51 -40.91
CA SER A 23 17.53 13.20 -40.91
C SER A 23 16.92 13.43 -39.52
N LYS A 24 16.63 14.69 -39.19
CA LYS A 24 15.79 15.09 -38.05
C LYS A 24 14.48 14.28 -37.98
N GLN A 25 13.94 13.89 -39.14
CA GLN A 25 12.79 12.99 -39.26
C GLN A 25 13.01 11.61 -38.61
N SER A 26 14.22 11.04 -38.65
CA SER A 26 14.52 9.74 -38.01
C SER A 26 14.67 9.84 -36.48
N VAL A 27 15.17 10.97 -35.96
CA VAL A 27 15.28 11.20 -34.50
C VAL A 27 13.91 11.48 -33.89
N ASP A 28 13.05 12.22 -34.59
CA ASP A 28 11.67 12.44 -34.17
C ASP A 28 10.82 11.16 -34.26
N GLN A 29 11.07 10.31 -35.27
CA GLN A 29 10.49 8.97 -35.34
C GLN A 29 10.98 8.06 -34.19
N LEU A 30 12.28 8.06 -33.86
CA LEU A 30 12.82 7.32 -32.70
C LEU A 30 12.30 7.84 -31.36
N ASN A 31 12.05 9.15 -31.22
CA ASN A 31 11.46 9.75 -30.03
C ASN A 31 9.94 9.48 -29.93
N SER A 32 9.22 9.39 -31.05
CA SER A 32 7.80 8.98 -31.06
C SER A 32 7.59 7.49 -30.81
N MET A 33 8.59 6.65 -31.09
CA MET A 33 8.61 5.21 -30.76
C MET A 33 8.97 4.91 -29.30
N ARG A 34 9.49 5.89 -28.54
CA ARG A 34 9.50 5.82 -27.07
C ARG A 34 8.06 6.02 -26.60
N ARG A 35 7.29 4.92 -26.62
CA ARG A 35 6.04 4.78 -25.87
C ARG A 35 6.19 5.56 -24.57
N ILE A 36 5.20 6.40 -24.26
CA ILE A 36 5.05 7.17 -23.02
C ILE A 36 4.87 6.15 -21.88
N ILE A 37 5.92 5.39 -21.59
CA ILE A 37 6.03 4.55 -20.42
C ILE A 37 6.61 5.52 -19.41
N PRO A 38 5.81 5.99 -18.43
CA PRO A 38 6.35 6.84 -17.38
C PRO A 38 7.55 6.10 -16.78
N LYS A 39 8.73 6.72 -16.85
CA LYS A 39 9.94 6.16 -16.24
C LYS A 39 9.62 5.95 -14.77
N LYS A 40 9.50 4.68 -14.38
CA LYS A 40 9.29 4.29 -12.98
C LYS A 40 10.56 4.67 -12.24
N ASN A 41 10.49 5.77 -11.50
CA ASN A 41 11.62 6.24 -10.72
C ASN A 41 11.54 5.62 -9.33
N PRO A 42 12.46 4.70 -8.99
CA PRO A 42 12.50 4.13 -7.66
C PRO A 42 13.03 5.18 -6.68
N GLY A 43 12.63 5.06 -5.42
CA GLY A 43 12.97 6.05 -4.41
C GLY A 43 12.14 5.95 -3.14
N LEU A 44 12.21 7.02 -2.35
CA LEU A 44 11.51 7.19 -1.08
C LEU A 44 10.68 8.46 -1.09
N TYR A 45 9.59 8.42 -0.33
CA TYR A 45 8.69 9.54 -0.18
C TYR A 45 8.23 9.70 1.27
N MET A 46 7.67 10.87 1.54
CA MET A 46 7.06 11.24 2.82
C MET A 46 5.63 11.73 2.59
N ILE A 47 4.73 11.37 3.50
CA ILE A 47 3.42 12.00 3.63
C ILE A 47 3.34 12.60 5.03
N ARG A 48 3.19 13.92 5.15
CA ARG A 48 3.20 14.64 6.43
C ARG A 48 1.84 15.27 6.70
N CYS A 49 1.32 15.09 7.91
CA CYS A 49 0.20 15.87 8.41
C CYS A 49 0.71 17.16 9.07
N LYS A 50 0.33 18.32 8.54
CA LYS A 50 0.76 19.64 9.02
C LYS A 50 0.19 19.99 10.40
N LYS A 51 -0.92 19.35 10.82
CA LYS A 51 -1.58 19.65 12.11
C LYS A 51 -0.87 19.03 13.32
N ASN A 52 -0.38 17.79 13.17
CA ASN A 52 0.24 17.06 14.28
C ASN A 52 1.69 16.65 14.02
N ASP A 53 2.25 17.08 12.88
CA ASP A 53 3.61 16.80 12.40
C ASP A 53 3.93 15.32 12.21
N LYS A 54 2.92 14.44 12.23
CA LYS A 54 3.15 13.01 11.96
C LYS A 54 3.48 12.79 10.50
N ARG A 55 4.39 11.85 10.26
CA ARG A 55 4.96 11.54 8.95
C ARG A 55 4.81 10.07 8.63
N TYR A 56 4.62 9.77 7.37
CA TYR A 56 4.68 8.41 6.85
C TYR A 56 5.79 8.35 5.83
N TYR A 57 6.67 7.39 5.98
CA TYR A 57 7.74 7.09 5.04
C TYR A 57 7.37 5.85 4.25
N GLY A 58 7.74 5.83 2.97
CA GLY A 58 7.56 4.66 2.14
C GLY A 58 8.61 4.58 1.05
N GLU A 59 9.01 3.35 0.72
CA GLU A 59 9.79 3.04 -0.47
C GLU A 59 8.92 2.55 -1.62
N THR A 60 9.41 2.71 -2.85
CA THR A 60 8.74 2.16 -4.03
C THR A 60 9.66 2.15 -5.24
N LYS A 61 9.31 1.33 -6.24
CA LYS A 61 9.91 1.38 -7.58
C LYS A 61 9.37 2.53 -8.44
N ASN A 62 8.27 3.16 -8.03
CA ASN A 62 7.64 4.28 -8.73
C ASN A 62 7.06 5.27 -7.70
N VAL A 63 7.82 6.30 -7.37
CA VAL A 63 7.46 7.29 -6.34
C VAL A 63 6.20 8.05 -6.73
N GLN A 64 6.14 8.60 -7.95
CA GLN A 64 4.99 9.39 -8.41
C GLN A 64 3.69 8.59 -8.37
N GLY A 65 3.71 7.37 -8.94
CA GLY A 65 2.52 6.51 -8.97
C GLY A 65 2.07 6.08 -7.57
N ARG A 66 3.02 5.87 -6.66
CA ARG A 66 2.71 5.46 -5.28
C ARG A 66 2.09 6.60 -4.48
N LEU A 67 2.62 7.81 -4.57
CA LEU A 67 2.04 9.01 -3.93
C LEU A 67 0.62 9.28 -4.43
N ALA A 68 0.38 9.20 -5.74
CA ALA A 68 -0.96 9.34 -6.32
C ALA A 68 -1.93 8.27 -5.79
N SER A 69 -1.45 7.02 -5.66
CA SER A 69 -2.25 5.92 -5.09
C SER A 69 -2.61 6.18 -3.62
N HIS A 70 -1.65 6.61 -2.80
CA HIS A 70 -1.90 6.96 -1.39
C HIS A 70 -2.96 8.05 -1.26
N LYS A 71 -2.85 9.13 -2.06
CA LYS A 71 -3.85 10.20 -2.09
C LYS A 71 -5.23 9.65 -2.45
N SER A 72 -5.32 8.83 -3.50
CA SER A 72 -6.58 8.19 -3.91
C SER A 72 -7.18 7.31 -2.81
N TYR A 73 -6.36 6.49 -2.12
CA TYR A 73 -6.84 5.65 -1.02
C TYR A 73 -7.39 6.46 0.15
N LEU A 74 -6.69 7.54 0.52
CA LEU A 74 -7.14 8.44 1.59
C LEU A 74 -8.46 9.13 1.23
N THR A 75 -8.56 9.66 0.01
CA THR A 75 -9.80 10.27 -0.51
C THR A 75 -10.97 9.29 -0.54
N ARG A 76 -10.72 8.02 -0.86
CA ARG A 76 -11.73 6.96 -0.92
C ARG A 76 -12.01 6.29 0.43
N ASN A 77 -11.35 6.72 1.50
CA ASN A 77 -11.46 6.14 2.84
C ASN A 77 -11.11 4.65 2.92
N ILE A 78 -10.09 4.20 2.17
CA ILE A 78 -9.63 2.80 2.12
C ILE A 78 -8.12 2.68 2.34
N HIS A 79 -7.50 3.69 2.96
CA HIS A 79 -6.06 3.67 3.18
C HIS A 79 -5.67 2.62 4.24
N PRO A 80 -4.63 1.79 3.98
CA PRO A 80 -4.26 0.69 4.88
C PRO A 80 -3.75 1.16 6.25
N ASN A 81 -3.19 2.37 6.34
CA ASN A 81 -2.84 2.97 7.62
C ASN A 81 -4.07 3.68 8.20
N ALA A 82 -4.73 3.04 9.18
CA ALA A 82 -5.94 3.56 9.82
C ALA A 82 -5.71 4.86 10.59
N LEU A 83 -4.53 5.04 11.21
CA LEU A 83 -4.20 6.29 11.92
C LEU A 83 -4.09 7.47 10.97
N MET A 84 -3.41 7.28 9.84
CA MET A 84 -3.34 8.31 8.80
C MET A 84 -4.70 8.57 8.17
N GLN A 85 -5.50 7.53 7.90
CA GLN A 85 -6.86 7.69 7.37
C GLN A 85 -7.74 8.49 8.33
N HIS A 86 -7.65 8.22 9.63
CA HIS A 86 -8.36 8.96 10.66
C HIS A 86 -7.93 10.43 10.66
N ASP A 87 -6.63 10.71 10.72
CA ASP A 87 -6.13 12.09 10.68
C ASP A 87 -6.50 12.81 9.38
N TRP A 88 -6.56 12.10 8.25
CA TRP A 88 -7.03 12.66 6.98
C TRP A 88 -8.50 13.08 7.03
N ASN A 89 -9.36 12.23 7.60
CA ASN A 89 -10.78 12.51 7.76
C ASN A 89 -11.01 13.64 8.78
N THR A 90 -10.19 13.73 9.82
CA THR A 90 -10.29 14.74 10.89
C THR A 90 -9.76 16.10 10.46
N TYR A 91 -8.60 16.15 9.80
CA TYR A 91 -7.93 17.41 9.48
C TYR A 91 -8.11 17.88 8.04
N GLY A 92 -8.64 17.06 7.14
CA GLY A 92 -8.82 17.45 5.74
C GLY A 92 -7.55 17.35 4.90
N GLN A 93 -7.74 17.25 3.58
CA GLN A 93 -6.67 16.98 2.61
C GLN A 93 -5.62 18.09 2.50
N GLU A 94 -6.00 19.34 2.74
CA GLU A 94 -5.14 20.53 2.65
C GLU A 94 -4.05 20.55 3.72
N ASN A 95 -4.29 19.81 4.81
CA ASN A 95 -3.36 19.62 5.91
C ASN A 95 -2.38 18.46 5.68
N PHE A 96 -2.39 17.84 4.50
CA PHE A 96 -1.45 16.77 4.14
C PHE A 96 -0.53 17.19 3.01
N GLU A 97 0.76 16.91 3.19
CA GLU A 97 1.82 17.18 2.24
C GLU A 97 2.41 15.87 1.72
N PHE A 98 2.53 15.75 0.40
CA PHE A 98 3.08 14.57 -0.29
C PHE A 98 4.40 14.96 -0.94
N THR A 99 5.51 14.45 -0.42
CA THR A 99 6.85 14.92 -0.78
C THR A 99 7.72 13.75 -1.25
N THR A 100 8.36 13.89 -2.40
CA THR A 100 9.43 12.99 -2.83
C THR A 100 10.71 13.35 -2.09
N LEU A 101 11.29 12.40 -1.36
CA LEU A 101 12.54 12.64 -0.62
C LEU A 101 13.76 12.30 -1.45
N PHE A 102 13.75 11.10 -2.05
CA PHE A 102 14.86 10.57 -2.83
C PHE A 102 14.31 9.86 -4.04
N MET A 103 14.93 10.04 -5.21
CA MET A 103 14.55 9.32 -6.44
C MET A 103 15.75 9.19 -7.38
N GLY A 104 15.82 8.09 -8.12
CA GLY A 104 16.84 7.92 -9.16
C GLY A 104 17.50 6.55 -9.14
N VAL A 105 18.54 6.40 -9.98
CA VAL A 105 19.22 5.11 -10.21
C VAL A 105 19.90 4.55 -8.94
N GLU A 106 20.33 5.41 -8.02
CA GLU A 106 20.90 5.03 -6.72
C GLU A 106 19.93 4.19 -5.87
N TRP A 107 18.63 4.41 -6.08
CA TRP A 107 17.58 3.75 -5.33
C TRP A 107 17.01 2.53 -6.04
N VAL A 108 17.67 2.00 -7.07
CA VAL A 108 17.24 0.75 -7.72
C VAL A 108 17.34 -0.44 -6.77
N ASN A 109 18.38 -0.46 -5.91
CA ASN A 109 18.57 -1.49 -4.90
C ASN A 109 17.46 -1.44 -3.84
N TYR A 110 16.77 -2.57 -3.64
CA TYR A 110 15.69 -2.68 -2.66
C TYR A 110 16.17 -2.54 -1.21
N GLN A 111 17.30 -3.16 -0.87
CA GLN A 111 17.84 -3.12 0.48
C GLN A 111 18.22 -1.69 0.87
N SER A 112 18.89 -0.94 -0.01
CA SER A 112 19.23 0.46 0.24
C SER A 112 18.00 1.33 0.50
N ARG A 113 16.89 1.08 -0.21
CA ARG A 113 15.63 1.79 0.04
C ARG A 113 15.03 1.44 1.40
N ILE A 114 14.98 0.16 1.74
CA ILE A 114 14.46 -0.32 3.03
C ILE A 114 15.29 0.19 4.21
N ASP A 115 16.62 0.16 4.08
CA ASP A 115 17.53 0.64 5.12
C ASP A 115 17.31 2.14 5.37
N LYS A 116 17.17 2.92 4.29
CA LYS A 116 16.90 4.36 4.40
C LYS A 116 15.51 4.66 4.94
N GLU A 117 14.49 3.93 4.50
CA GLU A 117 13.12 4.05 5.03
C GLU A 117 13.10 3.77 6.53
N THR A 118 13.73 2.65 6.95
CA THR A 118 13.83 2.26 8.35
C THR A 118 14.56 3.32 9.17
N LEU A 119 15.66 3.87 8.64
CA LEU A 119 16.40 4.96 9.28
C LEU A 119 15.51 6.18 9.52
N LEU A 120 14.75 6.62 8.50
CA LEU A 120 13.84 7.77 8.61
C LEU A 120 12.74 7.52 9.65
N ILE A 121 12.16 6.32 9.65
CA ILE A 121 11.12 5.95 10.63
C ILE A 121 11.67 5.97 12.05
N VAL A 122 12.87 5.41 12.26
CA VAL A 122 13.54 5.38 13.59
C VAL A 122 13.90 6.78 14.05
N GLN A 123 14.38 7.63 13.14
CA GLN A 123 14.76 9.02 13.44
C GLN A 123 13.59 9.85 13.98
N ASP A 124 12.41 9.73 13.37
CA ASP A 124 11.21 10.48 13.77
C ASP A 124 10.39 9.78 14.87
N GLY A 125 10.59 8.47 15.04
CA GLY A 125 10.07 7.69 16.17
C GLY A 125 8.57 7.87 16.40
N LYS A 126 8.20 8.58 17.48
CA LYS A 126 6.80 8.79 17.89
C LYS A 126 5.99 9.66 16.92
N LEU A 127 6.66 10.39 16.03
CA LEU A 127 6.02 11.20 15.00
C LEU A 127 5.78 10.41 13.71
N CYS A 128 5.88 9.08 13.72
CA CYS A 128 5.64 8.26 12.53
C CYS A 128 4.25 7.59 12.54
N TYR A 129 3.57 7.64 11.39
CA TYR A 129 2.42 6.79 11.10
C TYR A 129 2.84 5.34 10.84
N ASN A 130 4.06 5.13 10.33
CA ASN A 130 4.60 3.80 10.13
C ASN A 130 4.68 3.09 11.48
N TYR A 131 3.95 1.98 11.61
CA TYR A 131 4.24 1.04 12.67
C TYR A 131 5.42 0.21 12.20
N LEU A 132 6.59 0.42 12.81
CA LEU A 132 7.65 -0.60 12.75
C LEU A 132 7.01 -1.84 13.32
N LEU A 133 6.69 -2.81 12.46
CA LEU A 133 6.30 -4.14 12.87
C LEU A 133 7.50 -4.70 13.63
N GLY A 134 7.54 -4.42 14.93
CA GLY A 134 8.61 -4.86 15.83
C GLY A 134 8.86 -6.30 15.52
N ASN A 135 10.06 -6.56 14.96
CA ASN A 135 10.44 -7.75 14.22
C ASN A 135 9.38 -8.85 14.33
N LYS A 136 8.44 -8.94 13.38
CA LYS A 136 7.57 -10.12 13.33
C LYS A 136 8.52 -11.30 13.44
N LYS A 137 8.36 -12.09 14.49
CA LYS A 137 9.23 -13.23 14.78
C LYS A 137 8.47 -14.48 14.34
N PRO A 138 8.28 -14.73 13.03
CA PRO A 138 7.55 -15.91 12.59
C PRO A 138 8.34 -17.18 12.91
N GLY A 139 7.64 -18.30 13.02
CA GLY A 139 8.24 -19.60 13.29
C GLY A 139 9.03 -19.58 14.60
N GLU A 140 10.21 -20.20 14.58
CA GLU A 140 11.10 -20.38 15.74
C GLU A 140 11.53 -19.10 16.44
N LYS A 141 11.50 -17.96 15.75
CA LYS A 141 11.82 -16.67 16.38
C LYS A 141 10.74 -16.26 17.40
N ASN A 142 9.52 -16.79 17.29
CA ASN A 142 8.43 -16.48 18.23
C ASN A 142 8.73 -17.12 19.59
N PRO A 143 8.74 -16.37 20.71
CA PRO A 143 8.94 -16.93 22.05
C PRO A 143 7.94 -18.04 22.43
N PHE A 144 6.81 -18.12 21.74
CA PHE A 144 5.76 -19.14 21.92
C PHE A 144 5.77 -20.23 20.85
N TYR A 145 6.74 -20.25 19.93
CA TYR A 145 6.84 -21.32 18.93
C TYR A 145 7.06 -22.68 19.61
N GLY A 146 6.29 -23.69 19.20
CA GLY A 146 6.36 -25.04 19.76
C GLY A 146 5.83 -25.18 21.20
N LYS A 147 5.40 -24.10 21.86
CA LYS A 147 4.82 -24.16 23.21
C LYS A 147 3.32 -24.46 23.13
N GLN A 148 2.83 -25.23 24.11
CA GLN A 148 1.40 -25.53 24.28
C GLN A 148 0.87 -24.81 25.52
N HIS A 149 -0.36 -24.30 25.46
CA HIS A 149 -1.02 -23.73 26.63
C HIS A 149 -1.37 -24.84 27.64
N SER A 150 -1.27 -24.53 28.94
CA SER A 150 -1.73 -25.44 29.98
C SER A 150 -3.25 -25.64 29.91
N GLU A 151 -3.75 -26.77 30.39
CA GLU A 151 -5.20 -27.06 30.43
C GLU A 151 -5.96 -26.01 31.24
N GLU A 152 -5.37 -25.53 32.34
CA GLU A 152 -5.94 -24.43 33.12
C GLU A 152 -6.06 -23.14 32.29
N THR A 153 -5.02 -22.79 31.52
CA THR A 153 -5.03 -21.60 30.65
C THR A 153 -6.06 -21.74 29.53
N LYS A 154 -6.14 -22.91 28.88
CA LYS A 154 -7.18 -23.22 27.89
C LYS A 154 -8.57 -23.07 28.48
N LYS A 155 -8.80 -23.58 29.69
CA LYS A 155 -10.07 -23.44 30.40
C LYS A 155 -10.40 -21.98 30.70
N ARG A 156 -9.43 -21.19 31.15
CA ARG A 156 -9.61 -19.75 31.44
C ARG A 156 -9.99 -18.96 30.19
N ILE A 157 -9.29 -19.20 29.09
CA ILE A 157 -9.60 -18.60 27.78
C ILE A 157 -11.02 -19.02 27.34
N GLY A 158 -11.34 -20.31 27.44
CA GLY A 158 -12.66 -20.83 27.07
C GLY A 158 -13.80 -20.22 27.88
N LEU A 159 -13.62 -20.06 29.19
CA LEU A 159 -14.59 -19.39 30.07
C LEU A 159 -14.79 -17.93 29.69
N ALA A 160 -13.72 -17.20 29.40
CA ALA A 160 -13.80 -15.80 28.98
C ALA A 160 -14.54 -15.62 27.63
N MET A 161 -14.40 -16.59 26.71
CA MET A 161 -15.06 -16.55 25.40
C MET A 161 -16.49 -17.11 25.42
N LYS A 162 -16.90 -17.78 26.50
CA LYS A 162 -18.20 -18.44 26.57
C LYS A 162 -19.32 -17.40 26.59
N GLY A 163 -20.19 -17.45 25.58
CA GLY A 163 -21.38 -16.60 25.51
C GLY A 163 -21.14 -15.23 24.87
N ILE A 164 -19.92 -14.90 24.43
CA ILE A 164 -19.68 -13.72 23.61
C ILE A 164 -20.05 -14.07 22.15
N PRO A 165 -21.18 -13.56 21.62
CA PRO A 165 -21.51 -13.76 20.21
C PRO A 165 -20.46 -13.05 19.35
N ASN A 166 -19.96 -13.74 18.33
CA ASN A 166 -18.99 -13.17 17.42
C ASN A 166 -19.70 -12.35 16.33
N GLU A 167 -20.19 -11.18 16.72
CA GLU A 167 -20.96 -10.26 15.86
C GLU A 167 -20.14 -9.75 14.66
N LEU A 168 -18.81 -9.70 14.79
CA LEU A 168 -17.90 -9.14 13.79
C LEU A 168 -17.47 -10.14 12.70
N LEU A 169 -17.52 -11.45 12.97
CA LEU A 169 -17.12 -12.50 12.01
C LEU A 169 -18.32 -13.32 11.50
N GLY A 170 -19.49 -13.16 12.09
CA GLY A 170 -20.72 -13.85 11.69
C GLY A 170 -21.39 -13.20 10.48
N ARG A 171 -21.76 -14.00 9.48
CA ARG A 171 -22.70 -13.57 8.43
C ARG A 171 -24.07 -13.37 9.08
N SER A 172 -24.51 -12.13 9.20
CA SER A 172 -25.86 -11.80 9.68
C SER A 172 -26.88 -12.28 8.65
N ILE A 173 -27.95 -12.93 9.11
CA ILE A 173 -28.96 -13.51 8.22
C ILE A 173 -30.37 -13.18 8.72
N LYS A 174 -31.30 -13.01 7.78
CA LYS A 174 -32.73 -12.99 8.06
C LYS A 174 -33.32 -14.34 7.67
N LEU A 175 -33.93 -15.04 8.61
CA LEU A 175 -34.52 -16.36 8.41
C LEU A 175 -35.96 -16.36 8.93
N LEU A 176 -36.93 -16.70 8.08
CA LEU A 176 -38.36 -16.76 8.41
C LEU A 176 -38.92 -15.44 8.97
N GLY A 177 -38.36 -14.30 8.56
CA GLY A 177 -38.79 -12.96 9.01
C GLY A 177 -37.95 -12.37 10.15
N GLU A 178 -37.25 -13.21 10.92
CA GLU A 178 -36.42 -12.81 12.07
C GLU A 178 -34.96 -12.60 11.66
N VAL A 179 -34.28 -11.62 12.28
CA VAL A 179 -32.88 -11.28 12.02
C VAL A 179 -31.97 -11.89 13.08
N TYR A 180 -30.91 -12.56 12.65
CA TYR A 180 -29.93 -13.22 13.51
C TYR A 180 -28.52 -12.70 13.22
N THR A 181 -27.72 -12.56 14.27
CA THR A 181 -26.31 -12.11 14.15
C THR A 181 -25.44 -13.14 13.43
N SER A 182 -25.82 -14.42 13.47
CA SER A 182 -25.10 -15.50 12.80
C SER A 182 -25.98 -16.72 12.51
N ILE A 183 -25.56 -17.54 11.54
CA ILE A 183 -26.16 -18.87 11.27
C ILE A 183 -26.18 -19.74 12.54
N ALA A 184 -25.17 -19.61 13.41
CA ALA A 184 -25.10 -20.40 14.64
C ALA A 184 -26.18 -20.00 15.64
N GLU A 185 -26.51 -18.71 15.71
CA GLU A 185 -27.62 -18.21 16.51
C GLU A 185 -28.96 -18.65 15.95
N ALA A 186 -29.19 -18.46 14.65
CA ALA A 186 -30.39 -18.93 13.96
C ALA A 186 -30.64 -20.42 14.19
N SER A 187 -29.59 -21.24 14.13
CA SER A 187 -29.69 -22.69 14.38
C SER A 187 -30.12 -23.03 15.82
N ARG A 188 -29.67 -22.26 16.82
CA ARG A 188 -30.07 -22.47 18.22
C ARG A 188 -31.53 -22.10 18.47
N GLN A 189 -31.99 -21.00 17.88
CA GLN A 189 -33.34 -20.48 18.12
C GLN A 189 -34.41 -21.22 17.31
N THR A 190 -34.12 -21.50 16.03
CA THR A 190 -35.08 -22.16 15.12
C THR A 190 -35.06 -23.68 15.22
N GLY A 191 -34.08 -24.27 15.92
CA GLY A 191 -33.85 -25.72 15.96
C GLY A 191 -33.41 -26.33 14.64
N MET A 192 -33.26 -25.54 13.57
CA MET A 192 -32.83 -26.05 12.28
C MET A 192 -31.33 -26.30 12.26
N ALA A 193 -30.93 -27.39 11.58
CA ALA A 193 -29.53 -27.67 11.37
C ALA A 193 -28.85 -26.55 10.56
N ARG A 194 -27.63 -26.16 10.96
CA ARG A 194 -26.81 -25.15 10.26
C ARG A 194 -26.66 -25.45 8.76
N LYS A 195 -26.58 -26.73 8.38
CA LYS A 195 -26.51 -27.17 6.97
C LYS A 195 -27.75 -26.79 6.18
N THR A 196 -28.93 -26.93 6.79
CA THR A 196 -30.22 -26.56 6.20
C THR A 196 -30.31 -25.06 6.00
N ILE A 197 -29.94 -24.27 7.02
CA ILE A 197 -29.91 -22.81 6.95
C ILE A 197 -28.97 -22.34 5.84
N ARG A 198 -27.77 -22.93 5.74
CA ARG A 198 -26.79 -22.61 4.68
C ARG A 198 -27.29 -22.99 3.29
N LYS A 199 -27.98 -24.12 3.15
CA LYS A 199 -28.58 -24.52 1.87
C LYS A 199 -29.62 -23.50 1.41
N ARG A 200 -30.51 -23.06 2.30
CA ARG A 200 -31.51 -22.02 2.00
C ARG A 200 -30.88 -20.67 1.69
N LEU A 201 -29.85 -20.27 2.44
CA LEU A 201 -29.13 -19.03 2.18
C LEU A 201 -28.46 -18.98 0.80
N ASN A 202 -28.05 -20.13 0.27
CA ASN A 202 -27.42 -20.25 -1.05
C ASN A 202 -28.44 -20.48 -2.18
N ASP A 203 -29.73 -20.65 -1.85
CA ASP A 203 -30.80 -20.83 -2.83
C ASP A 203 -31.34 -19.46 -3.24
N VAL A 204 -31.09 -19.07 -4.48
CA VAL A 204 -31.48 -17.76 -5.03
C VAL A 204 -33.01 -17.60 -5.10
N ASN A 205 -33.76 -18.71 -5.10
CA ASN A 205 -35.22 -18.71 -5.24
C ASN A 205 -35.96 -18.84 -3.90
N ASP A 206 -35.26 -18.94 -2.76
CA ASP A 206 -35.87 -19.05 -1.43
C ASP A 206 -35.83 -17.70 -0.69
N PRO A 207 -36.93 -16.91 -0.70
CA PRO A 207 -36.97 -15.61 -0.01
C PRO A 207 -37.00 -15.76 1.52
N SER A 208 -37.06 -16.99 2.05
CA SER A 208 -37.13 -17.24 3.49
C SER A 208 -35.79 -17.07 4.21
N CYS A 209 -34.66 -17.02 3.50
CA CYS A 209 -33.32 -16.90 4.09
C CYS A 209 -32.43 -15.95 3.27
N ILE A 210 -32.17 -14.73 3.76
CA ILE A 210 -31.33 -13.73 3.08
C ILE A 210 -30.17 -13.28 3.96
N GLU A 211 -29.02 -12.98 3.34
CA GLU A 211 -27.89 -12.38 4.05
C GLU A 211 -28.11 -10.88 4.24
N ILE A 212 -27.79 -10.39 5.43
CA ILE A 212 -27.80 -8.97 5.75
C ILE A 212 -26.34 -8.51 5.84
N ASN A 213 -25.89 -7.76 4.84
CA ASN A 213 -24.59 -7.10 4.90
C ASN A 213 -24.71 -5.86 5.77
N ASN A 214 -24.37 -5.99 7.06
CA ASN A 214 -24.15 -4.85 7.93
C ASN A 214 -22.82 -4.18 7.54
N ASN A 215 -22.78 -3.48 6.41
CA ASN A 215 -21.70 -2.55 6.10
C ASN A 215 -21.82 -1.36 7.05
N LYS A 216 -21.06 -1.38 8.14
CA LYS A 216 -20.87 -0.26 9.05
C LYS A 216 -19.39 0.05 9.16
#